data_AF-A0A843HC41-F1
#
_entry.id   AF-A0A843HC41-F1
#
_cell.length_a   1.000
_cell.length_b   1.000
_cell.length_c   1.000
_cell.angle_alpha   90.00
_cell.angle_beta   90.00
_cell.angle_gamma   90.00
#
_symmetry.space_group_name_H-M   'P 1'
#
loop_
_entity.id
_entity.type
_entity.pdbx_description
1 polymer ?
#
loop_
_entity_poly.entity_id
_entity_poly.type
_entity_poly.pdbx_seq_one_letter_code
_entity_poly.pdbx_strand_id
1 'polypeptide(L)'
;SPTSCKRRLARVVCADLDMLDDDEIISIAEYVEKMQIRQIENALKKVCRANDVEDVVITNYANADICKKAADNLKLNVASLNDYLEGDFLNVSPTLGCVQMYIDEYVKEDIPLLRLQK
;
A
#
# COMPACT_ATOMS: atom_id res chain seq x y z
N SER A 1 16.89 12.27 -3.05
CA SER A 1 17.72 11.72 -4.13
C SER A 1 18.17 10.31 -3.76
N PRO A 2 18.47 9.44 -4.75
CA PRO A 2 18.94 8.08 -4.51
C PRO A 2 20.14 8.02 -3.54
N THR A 3 21.16 8.87 -3.75
CA THR A 3 22.35 8.94 -2.87
C THR A 3 22.01 9.25 -1.42
N SER A 4 21.03 10.13 -1.17
CA SER A 4 20.58 10.42 0.20
C SER A 4 19.89 9.22 0.84
N CYS A 5 19.19 8.38 0.07
CA CYS A 5 18.56 7.17 0.59
C CYS A 5 19.61 6.12 0.94
N LYS A 6 20.61 5.89 0.06
CA LYS A 6 21.73 4.98 0.33
C LYS A 6 22.45 5.34 1.64
N ARG A 7 22.78 6.62 1.87
CA ARG A 7 23.37 7.09 3.14
C ARG A 7 22.47 6.88 4.37
N ARG A 8 21.15 6.86 4.21
CA ARG A 8 20.23 6.58 5.32
C ARG A 8 20.20 5.09 5.62
N LEU A 9 20.21 4.24 4.59
CA LEU A 9 20.27 2.79 4.74
C LEU A 9 21.59 2.33 5.38
N ALA A 10 22.74 2.84 4.90
CA ALA A 10 24.05 2.51 5.47
C ALA A 10 24.12 2.78 6.99
N ARG A 11 23.57 3.92 7.44
CA ARG A 11 23.56 4.29 8.85
C ARG A 11 22.71 3.36 9.73
N VAL A 12 21.76 2.61 9.17
CA VAL A 12 20.97 1.63 9.93
C VAL A 12 21.86 0.50 10.46
N VAL A 13 22.94 0.17 9.75
CA VAL A 13 23.90 -0.87 10.12
C VAL A 13 25.22 -0.29 10.63
N CYS A 14 25.21 0.98 11.08
CA CYS A 14 26.38 1.70 11.57
C CYS A 14 27.53 1.80 10.54
N ALA A 15 27.20 1.84 9.24
CA ALA A 15 28.15 1.98 8.14
C ALA A 15 27.93 3.30 7.37
N ASP A 16 28.81 3.57 6.42
CA ASP A 16 28.71 4.64 5.43
C ASP A 16 28.85 4.09 3.99
N LEU A 17 28.97 4.97 2.99
CA LEU A 17 29.09 4.58 1.58
C LEU A 17 30.53 4.25 1.15
N ASP A 18 31.51 4.43 2.04
CA ASP A 18 32.89 3.99 1.81
C ASP A 18 33.07 2.54 2.29
N MET A 19 32.23 2.10 3.23
CA MET A 19 32.20 0.73 3.78
C MET A 19 31.28 -0.25 3.04
N LEU A 20 30.22 0.25 2.40
CA LEU A 20 29.23 -0.58 1.72
C LEU A 20 29.18 -0.29 0.23
N ASP A 21 29.12 -1.35 -0.57
CA ASP A 21 28.83 -1.24 -1.98
C ASP A 21 27.32 -1.12 -2.28
N ASP A 22 26.99 -0.91 -3.56
CA ASP A 22 25.60 -0.73 -3.97
C ASP A 22 24.75 -1.99 -3.80
N ASP A 23 25.33 -3.18 -3.95
CA ASP A 23 24.62 -4.46 -3.83
C ASP A 23 24.28 -4.75 -2.36
N GLU A 24 25.18 -4.40 -1.44
CA GLU A 24 24.93 -4.47 0.00
C GLU A 24 23.81 -3.50 0.42
N ILE A 25 23.81 -2.28 -0.12
CA ILE A 25 22.74 -1.30 0.15
C ILE A 25 21.38 -1.79 -0.40
N ILE A 26 21.37 -2.39 -1.59
CA ILE A 26 20.16 -2.99 -2.18
C ILE A 26 19.66 -4.14 -1.29
N SER A 27 20.56 -5.00 -0.83
CA SER A 27 20.23 -6.12 0.07
C SER A 27 19.57 -5.63 1.38
N ILE A 28 20.04 -4.50 1.93
CA ILE A 28 19.39 -3.87 3.09
C ILE A 28 17.97 -3.40 2.74
N ALA A 29 17.79 -2.73 1.59
CA ALA A 29 16.48 -2.24 1.16
C ALA A 29 15.48 -3.39 0.94
N GLU A 30 15.90 -4.47 0.27
CA GLU A 30 15.09 -5.67 0.04
C GLU A 30 14.72 -6.37 1.35
N TYR A 31 15.65 -6.46 2.30
CA TYR A 31 15.36 -6.99 3.63
C TYR A 31 14.28 -6.16 4.35
N VAL A 32 14.38 -4.83 4.29
CA VAL A 32 13.38 -3.93 4.87
C VAL A 32 12.01 -4.13 4.21
N GLU A 33 11.94 -4.18 2.87
CA GLU A 33 10.70 -4.44 2.14
C GLU A 33 10.07 -5.77 2.58
N LYS A 34 10.85 -6.85 2.65
CA LYS A 34 10.39 -8.17 3.11
C LYS A 34 9.81 -8.10 4.52
N MET A 35 10.45 -7.36 5.42
CA MET A 35 9.95 -7.19 6.78
C MET A 35 8.67 -6.37 6.85
N GLN A 36 8.51 -5.36 6.00
CA GLN A 36 7.27 -4.60 5.87
C GLN A 36 6.11 -5.48 5.38
N ILE A 37 6.32 -6.26 4.32
CA ILE A 37 5.33 -7.20 3.79
C ILE A 37 4.88 -8.17 4.89
N ARG A 38 5.83 -8.78 5.61
CA ARG A 38 5.54 -9.69 6.71
C ARG A 38 4.74 -9.04 7.85
N GLN A 39 4.99 -7.76 8.13
CA GLN A 39 4.21 -7.02 9.13
C GLN A 39 2.75 -6.85 8.70
N ILE A 40 2.52 -6.49 7.43
CA ILE A 40 1.19 -6.35 6.85
C ILE A 40 0.46 -7.71 6.84
N GLU A 41 1.13 -8.79 6.41
CA GLU A 41 0.58 -10.15 6.44
C GLU A 41 0.08 -10.53 7.84
N ASN A 42 0.89 -10.30 8.87
CA ASN A 42 0.51 -10.63 10.25
C ASN A 42 -0.72 -9.82 10.71
N ALA A 43 -0.81 -8.56 10.32
CA ALA A 43 -1.94 -7.70 10.65
C ALA A 43 -3.22 -8.16 9.91
N LEU A 44 -3.14 -8.38 8.60
CA LEU A 44 -4.24 -8.90 7.78
C LEU A 44 -4.75 -10.23 8.33
N LYS A 45 -3.85 -11.19 8.57
CA LYS A 45 -4.19 -12.50 9.13
C LYS A 45 -4.95 -12.39 10.46
N LYS A 46 -4.59 -11.44 11.31
CA LYS A 46 -5.29 -11.20 12.59
C LYS A 46 -6.71 -10.66 12.35
N VAL A 47 -6.87 -9.66 11.49
CA VAL A 47 -8.16 -9.01 11.23
C VAL A 47 -9.10 -9.94 10.46
N CYS A 48 -8.62 -10.57 9.38
CA CYS A 48 -9.40 -11.49 8.56
C CYS A 48 -9.95 -12.65 9.39
N ARG A 49 -9.12 -13.28 10.25
CA ARG A 49 -9.57 -14.37 11.13
C ARG A 49 -10.56 -13.93 12.19
N ALA A 50 -10.41 -12.70 12.71
CA ALA A 50 -11.30 -12.20 13.76
C ALA A 50 -12.69 -11.83 13.23
N ASN A 51 -12.80 -11.52 11.93
CA ASN A 51 -14.03 -11.05 11.30
C ASN A 51 -14.59 -12.01 10.24
N ASP A 52 -13.94 -13.15 10.01
CA ASP A 52 -14.30 -14.14 9.00
C ASP A 52 -14.45 -13.53 7.59
N VAL A 53 -13.43 -12.75 7.18
CA VAL A 53 -13.41 -12.07 5.87
C VAL A 53 -12.21 -12.50 5.04
N GLU A 54 -12.45 -12.71 3.74
CA GLU A 54 -11.43 -13.07 2.75
C GLU A 54 -11.21 -11.96 1.70
N ASP A 55 -12.15 -11.02 1.59
CA ASP A 55 -12.06 -9.88 0.67
C ASP A 55 -11.35 -8.70 1.32
N VAL A 56 -10.37 -8.13 0.62
CA VAL A 56 -9.65 -6.93 1.05
C VAL A 56 -9.61 -5.90 -0.06
N VAL A 57 -9.86 -4.65 0.33
CA VAL A 57 -9.65 -3.49 -0.53
C VAL A 57 -8.33 -2.85 -0.15
N ILE A 58 -7.44 -2.68 -1.13
CA ILE A 58 -6.14 -2.04 -0.93
C ILE A 58 -6.06 -0.72 -1.70
N THR A 59 -5.26 0.20 -1.19
CA THR A 59 -4.82 1.40 -1.90
C THR A 59 -3.33 1.54 -1.67
N ASN A 60 -2.61 1.98 -2.70
CA ASN A 60 -1.17 2.16 -2.62
C ASN A 60 -0.77 3.60 -2.95
N TYR A 61 0.29 4.06 -2.30
CA TYR A 61 0.95 5.30 -2.68
C TYR A 61 1.96 5.02 -3.81
N ALA A 62 1.81 5.74 -4.93
CA ALA A 62 2.62 5.54 -6.13
C ALA A 62 2.66 4.06 -6.57
N ASN A 63 3.84 3.57 -6.99
CA ASN A 63 4.03 2.21 -7.51
C ASN A 63 4.35 1.18 -6.41
N ALA A 64 4.07 1.48 -5.14
CA ALA A 64 4.29 0.52 -4.06
C ALA A 64 3.30 -0.65 -4.17
N ASP A 65 3.75 -1.89 -4.01
CA ASP A 65 2.93 -3.09 -4.12
C ASP A 65 2.96 -3.98 -2.86
N ILE A 66 3.55 -3.49 -1.77
CA ILE A 66 3.74 -4.25 -0.51
C ILE A 66 2.42 -4.75 0.09
N CYS A 67 1.34 -3.97 -0.02
CA CYS A 67 0.01 -4.37 0.46
C CYS A 67 -0.57 -5.52 -0.38
N LYS A 68 -0.39 -5.45 -1.70
CA LYS A 68 -0.84 -6.49 -2.64
C LYS A 68 -0.08 -7.78 -2.41
N LYS A 69 1.26 -7.72 -2.37
CA LYS A 69 2.13 -8.86 -2.04
C LYS A 69 1.71 -9.56 -0.74
N ALA A 70 1.46 -8.78 0.31
CA ALA A 70 1.02 -9.32 1.59
C ALA A 70 -0.35 -10.02 1.53
N ALA A 71 -1.32 -9.44 0.82
CA ALA A 71 -2.63 -10.04 0.64
C ALA A 71 -2.59 -11.32 -0.22
N ASP A 72 -1.82 -11.29 -1.32
CA ASP A 72 -1.63 -12.42 -2.23
C ASP A 72 -0.96 -13.61 -1.52
N ASN A 73 0.05 -13.35 -0.66
CA ASN A 73 0.70 -14.39 0.17
C ASN A 73 -0.27 -15.10 1.12
N LEU A 74 -1.36 -14.42 1.51
CA LEU A 74 -2.43 -14.99 2.33
C LEU A 74 -3.58 -15.57 1.51
N LYS A 75 -3.52 -15.50 0.17
CA LYS A 75 -4.58 -15.94 -0.76
C LYS A 75 -5.91 -15.23 -0.52
N LEU A 76 -5.87 -13.97 -0.13
CA LEU A 76 -7.07 -13.13 0.01
C LEU A 76 -7.57 -12.67 -1.36
N ASN A 77 -8.85 -12.35 -1.47
CA ASN A 77 -9.41 -11.73 -2.67
C ASN A 77 -9.09 -10.23 -2.62
N VAL A 78 -8.33 -9.74 -3.58
CA VAL A 78 -7.82 -8.35 -3.57
C VAL A 78 -8.55 -7.51 -4.61
N ALA A 79 -9.17 -6.42 -4.15
CA ALA A 79 -9.58 -5.32 -5.01
C ALA A 79 -8.66 -4.12 -4.77
N SER A 80 -8.09 -3.57 -5.83
CA SER A 80 -7.18 -2.41 -5.74
C SER A 80 -7.92 -1.14 -6.13
N LEU A 81 -7.90 -0.13 -5.26
CA LEU A 81 -8.46 1.19 -5.57
C LEU A 81 -7.71 1.86 -6.73
N ASN A 82 -6.44 1.52 -6.92
CA ASN A 82 -5.62 2.00 -8.04
C ASN A 82 -6.11 1.49 -9.40
N ASP A 83 -6.98 0.48 -9.44
CA ASP A 83 -7.60 -0.01 -10.67
C ASP A 83 -8.76 0.90 -11.12
N TYR A 84 -9.22 1.80 -10.23
CA TYR A 84 -10.37 2.68 -10.44
C TYR A 84 -10.00 4.17 -10.36
N LEU A 85 -8.91 4.51 -9.66
CA LEU A 85 -8.45 5.88 -9.46
C LEU A 85 -7.00 6.01 -9.93
N GLU A 86 -6.74 7.03 -10.76
CA GLU A 86 -5.41 7.31 -11.29
C GLU A 86 -4.77 8.53 -10.62
N GLY A 87 -3.43 8.55 -10.57
CA GLY A 87 -2.64 9.73 -10.22
C GLY A 87 -3.01 10.36 -8.88
N ASP A 88 -3.22 11.68 -8.89
CA ASP A 88 -3.46 12.47 -7.68
C ASP A 88 -4.80 12.15 -6.98
N PHE A 89 -5.74 11.50 -7.66
CA PHE A 89 -7.04 11.15 -7.07
C PHE A 89 -6.90 10.12 -5.95
N LEU A 90 -5.92 9.21 -6.03
CA LEU A 90 -5.62 8.25 -4.95
C LEU A 90 -5.19 8.96 -3.66
N ASN A 91 -4.44 10.07 -3.78
CA ASN A 91 -3.95 10.84 -2.63
C ASN A 91 -5.09 11.53 -1.86
N VAL A 92 -6.23 11.73 -2.50
CA VAL A 92 -7.44 12.33 -1.91
C VAL A 92 -8.59 11.33 -1.75
N SER A 93 -8.29 10.03 -1.81
CA SER A 93 -9.27 8.95 -1.65
C SER A 93 -10.15 9.07 -0.40
N PRO A 94 -9.66 9.52 0.78
CA PRO A 94 -10.56 9.74 1.93
C PRO A 94 -11.59 10.83 1.65
N THR A 95 -11.21 11.92 0.99
CA THR A 95 -12.12 13.01 0.62
C THR A 95 -13.15 12.54 -0.40
N LEU A 96 -12.72 11.79 -1.43
CA LEU A 96 -13.64 11.21 -2.41
C LEU A 96 -14.67 10.28 -1.73
N GLY A 97 -14.21 9.45 -0.79
CA GLY A 97 -15.08 8.60 0.02
C GLY A 97 -16.11 9.41 0.81
N CYS A 98 -15.68 10.47 1.51
CA CYS A 98 -16.59 11.34 2.26
C CYS A 98 -17.64 12.02 1.37
N VAL A 99 -17.24 12.51 0.19
CA VAL A 99 -18.18 13.14 -0.75
C VAL A 99 -19.16 12.11 -1.31
N GLN A 100 -18.69 10.90 -1.67
CA GLN A 100 -19.58 9.82 -2.13
C GLN A 100 -20.60 9.46 -1.05
N MET A 101 -20.17 9.29 0.20
CA MET A 101 -21.09 9.04 1.33
C MET A 101 -22.14 10.15 1.49
N TYR A 102 -21.75 11.42 1.35
CA TYR A 102 -22.69 12.54 1.41
C TYR A 102 -23.71 12.52 0.26
N ILE A 103 -23.25 12.25 -0.96
CA ILE A 103 -24.13 12.14 -2.12
C ILE A 103 -25.13 10.99 -1.92
N ASP A 104 -24.65 9.81 -1.55
CA ASP A 104 -25.49 8.62 -1.38
C ASP A 104 -26.60 8.84 -0.33
N GLU A 105 -26.32 9.60 0.73
CA GLU A 105 -27.29 9.85 1.80
C GLU A 105 -28.28 10.98 1.49
N TYR A 106 -27.85 12.05 0.83
CA TYR A 106 -28.65 13.28 0.69
C TYR A 106 -29.13 13.56 -0.74
N VAL A 107 -28.42 13.06 -1.74
CA VAL A 107 -28.71 13.25 -3.15
C VAL A 107 -29.25 11.93 -3.68
N LYS A 108 -30.58 11.77 -3.66
CA LYS A 108 -31.30 10.56 -4.10
C LYS A 108 -31.19 10.27 -5.61
N GLU A 109 -30.23 10.91 -6.28
CA GLU A 109 -29.88 10.67 -7.66
C GLU A 109 -28.56 9.90 -7.69
N ASP A 110 -28.48 8.92 -8.58
CA ASP A 110 -27.30 8.08 -8.74
C ASP A 110 -26.19 8.91 -9.42
N ILE A 111 -25.41 9.65 -8.64
CA ILE A 111 -24.25 10.44 -9.09
C ILE A 111 -22.98 9.66 -8.75
N PRO A 112 -22.49 8.77 -9.62
CA PRO A 112 -21.27 8.02 -9.37
C PRO A 112 -20.06 8.94 -9.55
N LEU A 113 -19.46 9.40 -8.44
CA LEU A 113 -18.13 10.01 -8.46
C LEU A 113 -17.05 8.94 -8.61
N LEU A 114 -17.26 7.78 -7.99
CA LEU A 114 -16.45 6.57 -8.16
C LEU A 114 -17.13 5.67 -9.20
N ARG A 115 -16.77 5.81 -10.48
CA ARG A 115 -17.14 4.78 -11.46
C ARG A 115 -16.27 3.55 -11.20
N LEU A 116 -16.75 2.65 -10.35
CA LEU A 116 -16.24 1.27 -10.30
C LEU A 116 -16.61 0.61 -11.62
N GLN A 117 -15.76 0.74 -12.64
CA GLN A 117 -15.94 0.01 -13.90
C GLN A 117 -15.74 -1.47 -13.60
N LYS A 118 -16.82 -2.25 -13.73
CA LYS A 118 -16.80 -3.71 -13.66
C LYS A 118 -15.90 -4.30 -14.74
#